data_AF-A0A349SRN8-F1
#
_entry.id   AF-A0A349SRN8-F1
#
_cell.length_a   1.000
_cell.length_b   1.000
_cell.length_c   1.000
_cell.angle_alpha   90.00
_cell.angle_beta   90.00
_cell.angle_gamma   90.00
#
_symmetry.space_group_name_H-M   'P 1'
#
loop_
_entity.id
_entity.type
_entity.pdbx_description
1 polymer ?
#
loop_
_entity_poly.entity_id
_entity_poly.type
_entity_poly.pdbx_seq_one_letter_code
_entity_poly.pdbx_strand_id
1 'polypeptide(L)' 'GIKDMGGLPDAIFVIDVDHERIAVTEANKLGIPVIGIVDTNSDPDGIDYVIPGNDDAIKAIQLYVESVANACIEGG' A
#
# COMPACT_ATOMS: atom_id res chain seq x y z
N GLY A 1 -5.83 13.21 5.19
CA GLY A 1 -5.64 11.78 4.89
C GLY A 1 -6.73 10.96 5.53
N ILE A 2 -6.69 10.78 6.85
CA ILE A 2 -7.54 9.81 7.58
C ILE A 2 -8.77 10.48 8.22
N LYS A 3 -8.81 11.82 8.26
CA LYS A 3 -9.84 12.61 8.96
C LYS A 3 -11.21 12.64 8.27
N ASP A 4 -11.28 12.28 6.98
CA ASP A 4 -12.51 12.27 6.18
C ASP A 4 -13.03 10.83 5.89
N MET A 5 -12.42 9.79 6.47
CA MET A 5 -12.95 8.43 6.35
C MET A 5 -14.06 8.23 7.39
N GLY A 6 -15.31 8.07 6.93
CA GLY A 6 -16.50 7.87 7.78
C GLY A 6 -16.53 6.57 8.60
N GLY A 7 -15.42 5.82 8.62
CA GLY A 7 -15.26 4.53 9.28
C GLY A 7 -13.82 4.01 9.11
N LEU A 8 -13.52 2.85 9.73
CA LEU A 8 -12.26 2.15 9.53
C LEU A 8 -12.20 1.62 8.08
N PRO A 9 -11.08 1.78 7.37
CA PRO A 9 -10.92 1.22 6.03
C PRO A 9 -10.84 -0.32 6.07
N ASP A 10 -11.34 -0.98 5.03
CA ASP A 10 -11.30 -2.45 4.91
C ASP A 10 -9.88 -2.99 4.62
N ALA A 11 -9.00 -2.15 4.09
CA ALA A 11 -7.58 -2.42 3.86
C ALA A 11 -6.84 -1.09 3.65
N ILE A 12 -5.53 -1.06 3.92
CA ILE A 12 -4.69 0.10 3.59
C ILE A 12 -3.56 -0.28 2.66
N PHE A 13 -3.20 0.65 1.78
CA PHE A 13 -2.06 0.53 0.88
C PHE A 13 -0.96 1.51 1.30
N VAL A 14 0.22 0.99 1.58
CA VAL A 14 1.38 1.75 2.06
C VAL A 14 2.52 1.64 1.05
N ILE A 15 3.07 2.80 0.70
CA ILE A 15 4.29 2.92 -0.10
C ILE A 15 5.37 3.39 0.88
N ASP A 16 6.59 2.88 0.76
CA ASP A 16 7.69 3.21 1.67
C ASP A 16 7.36 2.85 3.12
N VAL A 17 7.23 1.53 3.34
CA VAL A 17 6.83 0.92 4.63
C VAL A 17 7.78 1.25 5.78
N ASP A 18 9.05 1.57 5.49
CA ASP A 18 10.02 1.99 6.49
C ASP A 18 9.72 3.39 7.03
N HIS A 19 9.32 4.33 6.18
CA HIS A 19 8.91 5.67 6.63
C HIS A 19 7.52 5.68 7.29
N GLU A 20 6.62 4.79 6.86
CA GLU A 20 5.22 4.73 7.32
C GLU A 20 4.95 3.64 8.39
N ARG A 21 5.98 3.19 9.13
CA ARG A 21 5.85 2.17 10.20
C ARG A 21 4.74 2.44 11.23
N ILE A 22 4.45 3.71 11.50
CA ILE A 22 3.36 4.11 12.43
C ILE A 22 2.00 3.68 11.87
N ALA A 23 1.73 3.95 10.58
CA ALA A 23 0.48 3.58 9.93
C ALA A 23 0.30 2.06 9.87
N VAL A 24 1.38 1.32 9.55
CA VAL A 24 1.39 -0.15 9.59
C VAL A 24 1.06 -0.68 10.98
N THR A 25 1.65 -0.09 12.03
CA THR A 25 1.41 -0.50 13.41
C THR A 25 -0.03 -0.21 13.86
N GLU A 26 -0.58 0.93 13.48
CA GLU A 26 -1.97 1.30 13.80
C GLU A 26 -2.98 0.41 13.08
N ALA A 27 -2.75 0.12 11.80
CA ALA A 27 -3.59 -0.78 11.02
C ALA A 27 -3.58 -2.21 11.59
N ASN A 28 -2.40 -2.74 11.93
CA ASN A 28 -2.28 -4.04 12.59
C ASN A 28 -3.03 -4.10 13.92
N LYS A 29 -3.00 -3.02 14.73
CA LYS A 29 -3.76 -2.95 15.98
C LYS A 29 -5.28 -2.92 15.77
N LEU A 30 -5.72 -2.32 14.67
CA LEU A 30 -7.13 -2.22 14.30
C LEU A 30 -7.61 -3.48 13.55
N GLY A 31 -6.72 -4.42 13.24
CA GLY A 31 -7.02 -5.60 12.44
C GLY A 31 -7.29 -5.29 10.97
N ILE A 32 -6.78 -4.16 10.49
CA ILE A 32 -6.93 -3.72 9.11
C ILE A 32 -5.77 -4.33 8.31
N PRO A 33 -6.05 -5.10 7.25
CA PRO A 33 -5.01 -5.70 6.43
C PRO A 33 -4.18 -4.64 5.71
N VAL A 34 -2.86 -4.81 5.75
CA VAL A 34 -1.88 -3.89 5.17
C VAL A 34 -1.31 -4.48 3.88
N ILE A 35 -1.45 -3.75 2.79
CA ILE A 35 -0.77 -4.04 1.52
C ILE A 35 0.38 -3.05 1.38
N GLY A 36 1.61 -3.54 1.21
CA GLY A 36 2.80 -2.71 1.14
C GLY A 36 3.68 -3.02 -0.05
N ILE A 37 4.21 -1.97 -0.70
CA ILE A 37 5.30 -2.13 -1.68
C ILE A 37 6.60 -2.29 -0.90
N VAL A 38 7.33 -3.37 -1.18
CA VAL A 38 8.62 -3.67 -0.53
C VAL A 38 9.68 -3.70 -1.62
N ASP A 39 10.66 -2.79 -1.52
CA ASP A 39 11.87 -2.82 -2.33
C ASP A 39 12.96 -3.64 -1.63
N THR A 40 14.06 -3.91 -2.33
CA THR A 40 15.22 -4.66 -1.81
C THR A 40 15.79 -4.14 -0.49
N ASN A 41 15.51 -2.89 -0.12
CA ASN A 41 15.98 -2.26 1.11
C ASN A 41 14.91 -2.20 2.23
N SER A 42 13.65 -2.56 1.96
CA SER A 42 12.55 -2.40 2.91
C SER A 42 12.26 -3.68 3.70
N ASP A 43 11.88 -3.51 4.97
CA ASP A 43 11.49 -4.63 5.84
C ASP A 43 9.98 -4.95 5.68
N PRO A 44 9.59 -6.17 5.24
CA PRO A 44 8.19 -6.55 5.07
C PRO A 44 7.44 -6.84 6.38
N ASP A 45 8.08 -6.66 7.54
CA ASP A 45 7.48 -7.02 8.83
C ASP A 45 6.20 -6.21 9.12
N GLY A 46 5.12 -6.92 9.48
CA GLY A 46 3.80 -6.33 9.73
C GLY A 46 2.96 -6.03 8.48
N ILE A 47 3.37 -6.49 7.29
CA ILE A 47 2.60 -6.37 6.04
C ILE A 47 1.93 -7.71 5.72
N ASP A 48 0.61 -7.70 5.52
CA ASP A 48 -0.15 -8.90 5.15
C ASP A 48 0.05 -9.28 3.69
N TYR A 49 0.12 -8.28 2.80
CA TYR A 49 0.31 -8.48 1.37
C TYR A 49 1.49 -7.65 0.85
N VAL A 50 2.59 -8.34 0.55
CA VAL A 50 3.80 -7.73 0.02
C VAL A 50 3.75 -7.69 -1.50
N ILE A 51 3.87 -6.50 -2.07
CA ILE A 51 4.07 -6.30 -3.51
C ILE A 51 5.56 -5.99 -3.74
N PRO A 52 6.35 -6.93 -4.31
CA PRO A 52 7.74 -6.65 -4.63
C PRO A 52 7.81 -5.60 -5.74
N GLY A 53 8.47 -4.48 -5.48
CA GLY A 53 8.54 -3.38 -6.43
C GLY A 53 9.49 -2.29 -5.98
N ASN A 54 10.10 -1.61 -6.96
CA ASN A 54 10.93 -0.44 -6.71
C ASN A 54 10.00 0.75 -6.38
N ASP A 55 9.97 1.16 -5.11
CA ASP A 55 9.18 2.29 -4.60
C ASP A 55 9.82 3.65 -4.89
N ASP A 56 11.15 3.68 -5.08
CA ASP A 56 11.92 4.89 -5.43
C ASP A 56 11.68 5.37 -6.88
N ALA A 57 11.24 4.48 -7.77
CA ALA A 57 11.06 4.82 -9.18
C ALA A 57 9.63 5.33 -9.47
N ILE A 58 9.48 6.66 -9.67
CA ILE A 58 8.23 7.28 -10.18
C ILE A 58 7.66 6.54 -11.41
N LYS A 59 8.53 6.01 -12.28
CA LYS A 59 8.13 5.21 -13.44
C LYS A 59 7.44 3.90 -13.05
N ALA A 60 7.87 3.23 -11.98
CA ALA A 60 7.22 2.02 -11.49
C ALA A 60 5.83 2.34 -10.91
N ILE A 61 5.73 3.41 -10.11
CA ILE A 61 4.45 3.91 -9.58
C ILE A 61 3.46 4.21 -10.71
N GLN A 62 3.91 4.94 -11.75
CA GLN A 62 3.07 5.23 -12.91
C GLN A 62 2.58 3.96 -13.63
N LEU A 63 3.45 2.95 -13.77
CA LEU A 63 3.12 1.69 -14.44
C LEU A 63 2.10 0.86 -13.65
N TYR A 64 2.20 0.86 -12.31
CA TYR A 64 1.20 0.25 -11.45
C TYR A 64 -0.14 0.97 -11.53
N VAL A 65 -0.15 2.30 -11.45
CA VAL A 65 -1.38 3.10 -11.52
C VAL A 65 -2.06 2.94 -12.88
N GLU A 66 -1.32 2.97 -13.98
CA GLU A 66 -1.87 2.71 -15.32
C GLU A 66 -2.44 1.30 -15.44
N SER A 67 -1.73 0.28 -14.92
CA SER A 67 -2.19 -1.10 -15.00
C SER A 67 -3.48 -1.31 -14.21
N VAL A 68 -3.58 -0.72 -13.01
CA VAL A 68 -4.79 -0.78 -12.18
C VAL A 68 -5.94 0.01 -12.82
N ALA A 69 -5.67 1.21 -13.34
CA ALA A 69 -6.68 2.01 -14.04
C ALA A 69 -7.23 1.28 -15.26
N ASN A 70 -6.36 0.65 -16.05
CA ASN A 70 -6.77 -0.13 -17.21
C ASN A 70 -7.60 -1.36 -16.82
N ALA A 71 -7.20 -2.11 -15.77
CA ALA A 71 -7.97 -3.24 -15.28
C ALA A 71 -9.37 -2.83 -14.78
N CYS A 72 -9.50 -1.67 -14.14
CA CYS A 72 -10.81 -1.13 -13.75
C CYS A 72 -11.67 -0.72 -14.94
N ILE A 73 -11.06 -0.27 -16.05
CA ILE A 73 -11.77 0.10 -17.27
C ILE A 73 -12.18 -1.14 -18.08
N GLU A 74 -11.33 -2.16 -18.17
CA GLU A 74 -11.62 -3.40 -18.91
C GLU A 74 -12.60 -4.33 -18.17
N GLY A 75 -12.72 -4.21 -16.85
CA GLY A 75 -13.70 -4.95 -16.05
C GLY A 75 -15.11 -4.36 -16.01
N GLY A 76 -15.35 -3.23 -16.72
CA GLY A 76 -16.62 -2.52 -16.79
C GLY A 76 -17.58 -3.00 -17.87
#